data_AF-A0A2V6M704-F1
#
_entry.id   AF-A0A2V6M704-F1
#
_cell.length_a   1.000
_cell.length_b   1.000
_cell.length_c   1.000
_cell.angle_alpha   90.00
_cell.angle_beta   90.00
_cell.angle_gamma   90.00
#
_symmetry.space_group_name_H-M   'P 1'
#
loop_
_entity.id
_entity.type
_entity.pdbx_description
1 polymer ?
#
loop_
_entity_poly.entity_id
_entity_poly.type
_entity_poly.pdbx_seq_one_letter_code
_entity_poly.pdbx_strand_id
1 'polypeptide(L)'
;AVADSEPIGSLLLAQGKVKNVADQAKDAPYKDEYCCAVIVSGKFLAANPKAAAAATRALLKAAKWVEANPAAAARLSVEKKYLASNPELNTVAISHLRYVPSVSGADEAVKSAAAEMKTAGMLSPSSNVADLAKRAFAHLDGVSDEWLNQLQVERVAGGQVPPDQDIRLFAELILSDTEESCCKARKSLAKAK
;
A
#
# COMPACT_ATOMS: atom_id res chain seq x y z
N ALA A 1 -6.39 21.32 3.63
CA ALA A 1 -6.22 19.88 3.95
C ALA A 1 -4.85 19.44 3.43
N VAL A 2 -4.25 18.42 4.03
CA VAL A 2 -2.98 17.81 3.58
C VAL A 2 -3.28 16.34 3.29
N ALA A 3 -2.83 15.82 2.15
CA ALA A 3 -2.86 14.39 1.88
C ALA A 3 -1.65 13.74 2.57
N ASP A 4 -1.89 12.68 3.31
CA ASP A 4 -0.87 12.01 4.13
C ASP A 4 -0.96 10.49 3.95
N SER A 5 0.04 9.77 4.43
CA SER A 5 0.15 8.31 4.32
C SER A 5 0.36 7.65 5.68
N GLU A 6 0.02 6.36 5.78
CA GLU A 6 0.31 5.58 6.98
C GLU A 6 1.83 5.42 7.19
N PRO A 7 2.33 5.43 8.44
CA PRO A 7 1.60 5.63 9.71
C PRO A 7 1.38 7.09 10.12
N ILE A 8 1.84 8.07 9.32
CA ILE A 8 1.85 9.49 9.72
C ILE A 8 0.42 10.01 9.96
N GLY A 9 -0.53 9.63 9.10
CA GLY A 9 -1.95 9.98 9.26
C GLY A 9 -2.53 9.51 10.60
N SER A 10 -2.41 8.22 10.90
CA SER A 10 -2.80 7.64 12.20
C SER A 10 -2.12 8.31 13.39
N LEU A 11 -0.83 8.61 13.29
CA LEU A 11 -0.09 9.28 14.36
C LEU A 11 -0.61 10.69 14.64
N LEU A 12 -0.95 11.47 13.60
CA LEU A 12 -1.47 12.82 13.75
C LEU A 12 -2.90 12.83 14.32
N LEU A 13 -3.72 11.85 13.91
CA LEU A 13 -5.07 11.65 14.46
C LEU A 13 -5.01 11.30 15.95
N ALA A 14 -4.13 10.36 16.33
CA ALA A 14 -3.89 9.97 17.72
C ALA A 14 -3.43 11.15 18.60
N GLN A 15 -2.64 12.07 18.04
CA GLN A 15 -2.19 13.29 18.74
C GLN A 15 -3.28 14.38 18.82
N GLY A 16 -4.46 14.17 18.24
CA GLY A 16 -5.54 15.17 18.21
C GLY A 16 -5.21 16.42 17.39
N LYS A 17 -4.20 16.36 16.52
CA LYS A 17 -3.72 17.51 15.72
C LYS A 17 -4.49 17.70 14.43
N VAL A 18 -5.08 16.62 13.92
CA VAL A 18 -5.83 16.61 12.67
C VAL A 18 -7.14 15.87 12.85
N LYS A 19 -8.04 16.02 11.88
CA LYS A 19 -9.26 15.22 11.74
C LYS A 19 -9.28 14.63 10.34
N ASN A 20 -9.86 13.44 10.20
CA ASN A 20 -10.01 12.84 8.89
C ASN A 20 -11.00 13.63 8.03
N VAL A 21 -10.68 13.81 6.75
CA VAL A 21 -11.56 14.42 5.74
C VAL A 21 -12.01 13.36 4.73
N ALA A 22 -11.10 12.47 4.33
CA ALA A 22 -11.35 11.29 3.51
C ALA A 22 -10.23 10.27 3.78
N ASP A 23 -10.59 9.02 4.01
CA ASP A 23 -9.68 7.88 4.17
C ASP A 23 -9.81 6.94 2.96
N GLN A 24 -8.74 6.81 2.17
CA GLN A 24 -8.73 5.96 0.98
C GLN A 24 -8.91 4.47 1.29
N ALA A 25 -8.68 4.03 2.53
CA ALA A 25 -8.90 2.64 2.92
C ALA A 25 -10.35 2.37 3.38
N LYS A 26 -11.15 3.41 3.66
CA LYS A 26 -12.48 3.27 4.30
C LYS A 26 -13.62 3.91 3.53
N ASP A 27 -13.39 5.07 2.92
CA ASP A 27 -14.46 5.89 2.35
C ASP A 27 -14.69 5.55 0.87
N ALA A 28 -15.97 5.47 0.48
CA ALA A 28 -16.33 5.35 -0.93
C ALA A 28 -16.14 6.70 -1.65
N PRO A 29 -15.73 6.70 -2.93
CA PRO A 29 -15.46 5.52 -3.78
C PRO A 29 -14.07 4.89 -3.59
N TYR A 30 -13.15 5.57 -2.90
CA TYR A 30 -11.71 5.27 -2.86
C TYR A 30 -11.34 3.91 -2.28
N LYS A 31 -12.12 3.39 -1.32
CA LYS A 31 -11.87 2.09 -0.69
C LYS A 31 -11.79 0.91 -1.66
N ASP A 32 -12.37 1.07 -2.85
CA ASP A 32 -12.39 0.06 -3.91
C ASP A 32 -11.35 0.34 -5.01
N GLU A 33 -10.56 1.41 -4.89
CA GLU A 33 -9.53 1.82 -5.83
C GLU A 33 -8.14 1.30 -5.42
N TYR A 34 -7.32 0.99 -6.42
CA TYR A 34 -5.93 0.60 -6.20
C TYR A 34 -5.03 1.83 -6.13
N CYS A 35 -4.42 2.05 -4.95
CA CYS A 35 -3.54 3.20 -4.71
C CYS A 35 -2.06 2.97 -5.09
N CYS A 36 -1.65 1.71 -5.30
CA CYS A 36 -0.24 1.34 -5.53
C CYS A 36 -0.10 0.46 -6.78
N ALA A 37 0.93 0.74 -7.58
CA ALA A 37 1.28 -0.05 -8.77
C ALA A 37 2.78 -0.30 -8.86
N VAL A 38 3.17 -1.43 -9.45
CA VAL A 38 4.56 -1.72 -9.81
C VAL A 38 4.71 -1.60 -11.30
N ILE A 39 5.67 -0.77 -11.73
CA ILE A 39 5.86 -0.44 -13.15
C ILE A 39 7.17 -1.07 -13.63
N VAL A 40 7.14 -1.64 -14.82
CA VAL A 40 8.32 -2.13 -15.53
C VAL A 40 8.44 -1.39 -16.86
N SER A 41 9.67 -1.08 -17.28
CA SER A 41 9.86 -0.44 -18.59
C SER A 41 9.45 -1.38 -19.73
N GLY A 42 8.84 -0.83 -20.78
CA GLY A 42 8.45 -1.62 -21.96
C GLY A 42 9.63 -2.32 -22.64
N LYS A 43 10.82 -1.70 -22.64
CA LYS A 43 12.06 -2.31 -23.14
C LYS A 43 12.42 -3.57 -22.35
N PHE A 44 12.37 -3.51 -21.02
CA PHE A 44 12.67 -4.67 -20.19
C PHE A 44 11.65 -5.78 -20.38
N LEU A 45 10.36 -5.43 -20.41
CA LEU A 45 9.28 -6.38 -20.64
C LEU A 45 9.43 -7.11 -21.98
N ALA A 46 9.70 -6.37 -23.07
CA ALA A 46 9.88 -6.95 -24.40
C ALA A 46 11.06 -7.93 -24.46
N ALA A 47 12.16 -7.61 -23.78
CA ALA A 47 13.34 -8.47 -23.73
C ALA A 47 13.18 -9.65 -22.77
N ASN A 48 12.39 -9.51 -21.69
CA ASN A 48 12.31 -10.47 -20.59
C ASN A 48 10.86 -10.79 -20.16
N PRO A 49 9.96 -11.20 -21.07
CA PRO A 49 8.54 -11.35 -20.74
C PRO A 49 8.27 -12.41 -19.68
N LYS A 50 9.02 -13.51 -19.71
CA LYS A 50 8.92 -14.59 -18.70
C LYS A 50 9.37 -14.13 -17.31
N ALA A 51 10.45 -13.33 -17.24
CA ALA A 51 10.96 -12.81 -15.97
C ALA A 51 10.00 -11.77 -15.37
N ALA A 52 9.42 -10.90 -16.21
CA ALA A 52 8.39 -9.96 -15.79
C ALA A 52 7.17 -10.69 -15.22
N ALA A 53 6.66 -11.72 -15.90
CA ALA A 53 5.55 -12.54 -15.41
C ALA A 53 5.88 -13.23 -14.08
N ALA A 54 7.09 -13.79 -13.93
CA ALA A 54 7.52 -14.43 -12.70
C ALA A 54 7.64 -13.44 -11.53
N ALA A 55 8.21 -12.26 -11.76
CA ALA A 55 8.32 -11.20 -10.76
C ALA A 55 6.93 -10.70 -10.33
N THR A 56 6.03 -10.46 -11.28
CA THR A 56 4.65 -10.07 -10.99
C THR A 56 3.93 -11.13 -10.16
N ARG A 57 4.04 -12.42 -10.49
CA ARG A 57 3.47 -13.49 -9.65
C ARG A 57 4.03 -13.51 -8.24
N ALA A 58 5.34 -13.31 -8.08
CA ALA A 58 5.97 -13.26 -6.76
C ALA A 58 5.44 -12.09 -5.93
N LEU A 59 5.30 -10.90 -6.53
CA LEU A 59 4.76 -9.71 -5.87
C LEU A 59 3.29 -9.89 -5.48
N LEU A 60 2.46 -10.42 -6.38
CA LEU A 60 1.05 -10.67 -6.11
C LEU A 60 0.85 -11.74 -5.02
N LYS A 61 1.68 -12.80 -5.02
CA LYS A 61 1.70 -13.79 -3.93
C LYS A 61 2.12 -13.16 -2.61
N ALA A 62 3.12 -12.28 -2.62
CA ALA A 62 3.58 -11.57 -1.43
C ALA A 62 2.49 -10.65 -0.88
N ALA A 63 1.81 -9.88 -1.72
CA ALA A 63 0.68 -9.03 -1.32
C ALA A 63 -0.43 -9.84 -0.64
N LYS A 64 -0.83 -10.96 -1.25
CA LYS A 64 -1.81 -11.90 -0.66
C LYS A 64 -1.34 -12.45 0.69
N TRP A 65 -0.05 -12.74 0.84
CA TRP A 65 0.53 -13.20 2.10
C TRP A 65 0.54 -12.09 3.17
N VAL A 66 0.82 -10.84 2.80
CA VAL A 66 0.78 -9.68 3.73
C VAL A 66 -0.66 -9.44 4.21
N GLU A 67 -1.65 -9.46 3.32
CA GLU A 67 -3.07 -9.35 3.69
C GLU A 67 -3.47 -10.43 4.72
N ALA A 68 -2.95 -11.65 4.56
CA ALA A 68 -3.23 -12.76 5.47
C ALA A 68 -2.41 -12.72 6.77
N ASN A 69 -1.29 -12.00 6.79
CA ASN A 69 -0.30 -11.99 7.88
C ASN A 69 0.28 -10.58 8.19
N PRO A 70 -0.56 -9.57 8.44
CA PRO A 70 -0.11 -8.18 8.59
C PRO A 70 0.92 -7.99 9.72
N ALA A 71 0.73 -8.63 10.88
CA ALA A 71 1.64 -8.50 12.01
C ALA A 71 3.00 -9.21 11.76
N ALA A 72 2.99 -10.35 11.05
CA ALA A 72 4.23 -11.02 10.68
C ALA A 72 5.00 -10.22 9.61
N ALA A 73 4.31 -9.64 8.63
CA ALA A 73 4.91 -8.77 7.63
C ALA A 73 5.57 -7.53 8.28
N ALA A 74 4.89 -6.94 9.26
CA ALA A 74 5.38 -5.78 9.99
C ALA A 74 6.68 -6.08 10.75
N ARG A 75 6.69 -7.16 11.54
CA ARG A 75 7.89 -7.64 12.24
C ARG A 75 9.03 -7.93 11.26
N LEU A 76 8.75 -8.71 10.22
CA LEU A 76 9.75 -9.13 9.25
C LEU A 76 10.45 -7.94 8.59
N SER A 77 9.69 -6.93 8.16
CA SER A 77 10.27 -5.76 7.47
C SER A 77 11.13 -4.89 8.39
N VAL A 78 10.85 -4.84 9.69
CA VAL A 78 11.69 -4.16 10.69
C VAL A 78 12.94 -4.99 11.02
N GLU A 79 12.79 -6.28 11.33
CA GLU A 79 13.90 -7.20 11.65
C GLU A 79 14.92 -7.30 10.52
N LYS A 80 14.44 -7.31 9.26
CA LYS A 80 15.29 -7.32 8.06
C LYS A 80 15.85 -5.95 7.70
N LYS A 81 15.54 -4.91 8.48
CA LYS A 81 16.00 -3.53 8.27
C LYS A 81 15.56 -2.95 6.91
N TYR A 82 14.42 -3.42 6.38
CA TYR A 82 13.81 -2.83 5.19
C TYR A 82 13.05 -1.54 5.53
N LEU A 83 12.58 -1.42 6.78
CA LEU A 83 11.91 -0.23 7.28
C LEU A 83 12.52 0.23 8.61
N ALA A 84 12.85 1.52 8.69
CA ALA A 84 13.31 2.15 9.93
C ALA A 84 12.13 2.51 10.83
N SER A 85 11.54 1.49 11.45
CA SER A 85 10.40 1.58 12.38
C SER A 85 10.57 0.55 13.51
N ASN A 86 9.59 0.46 14.41
CA ASN A 86 9.44 -0.68 15.32
C ASN A 86 8.28 -1.59 14.88
N PRO A 87 8.26 -2.85 15.33
CA PRO A 87 7.22 -3.79 14.95
C PRO A 87 5.79 -3.32 15.21
N GLU A 88 5.55 -2.63 16.32
CA GLU A 88 4.23 -2.21 16.77
C GLU A 88 3.66 -1.13 15.85
N LEU A 89 4.43 -0.05 15.61
CA LEU A 89 4.05 1.04 14.72
C LEU A 89 3.86 0.56 13.28
N ASN A 90 4.72 -0.37 12.84
CA ASN A 90 4.60 -0.92 11.50
C ASN A 90 3.41 -1.89 11.38
N THR A 91 3.05 -2.58 12.46
CA THR A 91 1.85 -3.43 12.48
C THR A 91 0.61 -2.59 12.28
N VAL A 92 0.53 -1.41 12.93
CA VAL A 92 -0.56 -0.45 12.71
C VAL A 92 -0.63 -0.07 11.24
N ALA A 93 0.48 0.41 10.67
CA ALA A 93 0.54 0.86 9.28
C ALA A 93 0.07 -0.23 8.30
N ILE A 94 0.62 -1.45 8.43
CA ILE A 94 0.29 -2.56 7.53
C ILE A 94 -1.15 -3.04 7.72
N SER A 95 -1.66 -3.06 8.96
CA SER A 95 -3.02 -3.55 9.25
C SER A 95 -4.13 -2.61 8.78
N HIS A 96 -3.85 -1.31 8.66
CA HIS A 96 -4.82 -0.31 8.18
C HIS A 96 -4.88 -0.24 6.65
N LEU A 97 -3.89 -0.80 5.97
CA LEU A 97 -3.83 -0.88 4.51
C LEU A 97 -4.41 -2.21 4.00
N ARG A 98 -4.88 -2.20 2.75
CA ARG A 98 -5.37 -3.40 2.06
C ARG A 98 -4.35 -3.87 1.03
N TYR A 99 -3.92 -5.12 1.17
CA TYR A 99 -2.96 -5.76 0.26
C TYR A 99 -3.63 -6.80 -0.65
N VAL A 100 -4.94 -6.69 -0.87
CA VAL A 100 -5.71 -7.59 -1.74
C VAL A 100 -5.30 -7.38 -3.20
N PRO A 101 -4.54 -8.30 -3.83
CA PRO A 101 -4.08 -8.09 -5.20
C PRO A 101 -5.20 -8.37 -6.22
N SER A 102 -5.22 -7.62 -7.32
CA SER A 102 -6.08 -7.89 -8.48
C SER A 102 -5.39 -7.46 -9.77
N VAL A 103 -5.45 -8.31 -10.79
CA VAL A 103 -4.97 -8.02 -12.14
C VAL A 103 -5.99 -7.15 -12.88
N SER A 104 -7.28 -7.51 -12.85
CA SER A 104 -8.33 -6.68 -13.46
C SER A 104 -8.49 -5.35 -12.74
N GLY A 105 -8.38 -5.35 -11.41
CA GLY A 105 -8.43 -4.13 -10.62
C GLY A 105 -7.31 -3.16 -10.95
N ALA A 106 -6.10 -3.66 -11.22
CA ALA A 106 -5.00 -2.82 -11.68
C ALA A 106 -5.21 -2.27 -13.10
N ASP A 107 -5.80 -3.06 -14.01
CA ASP A 107 -6.16 -2.58 -15.36
C ASP A 107 -7.21 -1.46 -15.30
N GLU A 108 -8.29 -1.67 -14.52
CA GLU A 108 -9.31 -0.65 -14.30
C GLU A 108 -8.77 0.60 -13.61
N ALA A 109 -7.87 0.45 -12.64
CA ALA A 109 -7.22 1.60 -11.99
C ALA A 109 -6.38 2.43 -12.96
N VAL A 110 -5.69 1.79 -13.92
CA VAL A 110 -4.95 2.54 -14.96
C VAL A 110 -5.92 3.30 -15.87
N LYS A 111 -7.08 2.73 -16.20
CA LYS A 111 -8.12 3.38 -17.01
C LYS A 111 -8.75 4.56 -16.26
N SER A 112 -9.13 4.39 -15.00
CA SER A 112 -9.72 5.46 -14.18
C SER A 112 -8.72 6.59 -13.97
N ALA A 113 -7.48 6.28 -13.57
CA ALA A 113 -6.43 7.27 -13.38
C ALA A 113 -6.17 8.07 -14.66
N ALA A 114 -6.10 7.42 -15.84
CA ALA A 114 -5.91 8.13 -17.10
C ALA A 114 -7.07 9.10 -17.40
N ALA A 115 -8.32 8.70 -17.14
CA ALA A 115 -9.49 9.56 -17.32
C ALA A 115 -9.49 10.75 -16.35
N GLU A 116 -9.18 10.50 -15.07
CA GLU A 116 -9.12 11.53 -14.03
C GLU A 116 -7.97 12.52 -14.24
N MET A 117 -6.79 12.03 -14.64
CA MET A 117 -5.66 12.90 -14.99
C MET A 117 -6.01 13.83 -16.16
N LYS A 118 -6.82 13.40 -17.11
CA LYS A 118 -7.34 14.28 -18.16
C LYS A 118 -8.33 15.31 -17.61
N THR A 119 -9.26 14.89 -16.77
CA THR A 119 -10.22 15.80 -16.11
C THR A 119 -9.52 16.84 -15.24
N ALA A 120 -8.47 16.45 -14.53
CA ALA A 120 -7.64 17.32 -13.70
C ALA A 120 -6.70 18.24 -14.51
N GLY A 121 -6.68 18.13 -15.85
CA GLY A 121 -5.81 18.94 -16.72
C GLY A 121 -4.34 18.53 -16.73
N MET A 122 -4.00 17.34 -16.21
CA MET A 122 -2.64 16.79 -16.24
C MET A 122 -2.31 16.16 -17.60
N LEU A 123 -3.33 15.73 -18.35
CA LEU A 123 -3.20 15.28 -19.74
C LEU A 123 -3.83 16.30 -20.69
N SER A 124 -3.30 16.36 -21.91
CA SER A 124 -3.86 17.22 -22.96
C SER A 124 -5.35 16.92 -23.19
N PRO A 125 -6.20 17.92 -23.46
CA PRO A 125 -7.59 17.70 -23.87
C PRO A 125 -7.71 16.78 -25.10
N SER A 126 -6.70 16.76 -25.98
CA SER A 126 -6.63 15.88 -27.16
C SER A 126 -6.17 14.45 -26.86
N SER A 127 -5.73 14.13 -25.64
CA SER A 127 -5.26 12.80 -25.29
C SER A 127 -6.38 11.76 -25.39
N ASN A 128 -6.11 10.66 -26.11
CA ASN A 128 -6.94 9.46 -26.10
C ASN A 128 -6.55 8.59 -24.90
N VAL A 129 -7.28 8.76 -23.79
CA VAL A 129 -6.98 8.07 -22.53
C VAL A 129 -7.22 6.57 -22.59
N ALA A 130 -8.15 6.10 -23.41
CA ALA A 130 -8.41 4.67 -23.60
C ALA A 130 -7.23 3.98 -24.28
N ASP A 131 -6.69 4.58 -25.35
CA ASP A 131 -5.48 4.07 -26.01
C ASP A 131 -4.25 4.16 -25.10
N LEU A 132 -4.11 5.26 -24.35
CA LEU A 132 -3.01 5.42 -23.40
C LEU A 132 -3.02 4.33 -22.32
N ALA A 133 -4.17 4.09 -21.69
CA ALA A 133 -4.32 3.05 -20.68
C ALA A 133 -4.02 1.65 -21.25
N LYS A 134 -4.57 1.34 -22.43
CA LYS A 134 -4.32 0.07 -23.13
C LYS A 134 -2.83 -0.16 -23.43
N ARG A 135 -2.08 0.90 -23.78
CA ARG A 135 -0.63 0.80 -24.02
C ARG A 135 0.19 0.74 -22.73
N ALA A 136 -0.31 1.28 -21.64
CA ALA A 136 0.37 1.32 -20.35
C ALA A 136 0.25 0.00 -19.57
N PHE A 137 -0.85 -0.73 -19.74
CA PHE A 137 -1.09 -1.99 -19.06
C PHE A 137 -0.68 -3.20 -19.91
N ALA A 138 0.09 -4.12 -19.32
CA ALA A 138 0.53 -5.34 -19.98
C ALA A 138 -0.07 -6.58 -19.31
N HIS A 139 -0.80 -7.39 -20.07
CA HIS A 139 -1.23 -8.71 -19.63
C HIS A 139 -0.08 -9.71 -19.79
N LEU A 140 0.27 -10.37 -18.69
CA LEU A 140 1.42 -11.27 -18.62
C LEU A 140 0.94 -12.72 -18.60
N ASP A 141 1.67 -13.59 -19.30
CA ASP A 141 1.35 -15.00 -19.39
C ASP A 141 1.33 -15.69 -18.01
N GLY A 142 0.24 -16.42 -17.74
CA GLY A 142 -0.03 -17.05 -16.46
C GLY A 142 -0.20 -16.07 -15.28
N VAL A 143 -0.62 -14.83 -15.53
CA VAL A 143 -0.96 -13.84 -14.50
C VAL A 143 -2.39 -13.36 -14.72
N SER A 144 -3.32 -13.89 -13.92
CA SER A 144 -4.75 -13.58 -14.00
C SER A 144 -5.40 -13.58 -12.63
N ASP A 145 -6.61 -13.03 -12.53
CA ASP A 145 -7.41 -13.11 -11.30
C ASP A 145 -7.83 -14.54 -10.98
N GLU A 146 -8.08 -15.37 -12.00
CA GLU A 146 -8.37 -16.79 -11.80
C GLU A 146 -7.22 -17.51 -11.10
N TRP A 147 -5.99 -17.29 -11.57
CA TRP A 147 -4.78 -17.81 -10.91
C TRP A 147 -4.64 -17.26 -9.48
N LEU A 148 -4.83 -15.95 -9.29
CA LEU A 148 -4.78 -15.30 -7.98
C LEU A 148 -5.79 -15.87 -6.99
N ASN A 149 -7.01 -16.16 -7.45
CA ASN A 149 -8.09 -16.68 -6.61
C ASN A 149 -7.79 -18.11 -6.14
N GLN A 150 -7.17 -18.92 -6.99
CA GLN A 150 -6.76 -20.29 -6.66
C GLN A 150 -5.50 -20.34 -5.78
N LEU A 151 -4.67 -19.29 -5.80
CA LEU A 151 -3.42 -19.23 -5.06
C LEU A 151 -3.64 -19.27 -3.54
N GLN A 152 -3.08 -20.28 -2.87
CA GLN A 152 -3.06 -20.36 -1.41
C GLN A 152 -1.78 -19.74 -0.85
N VAL A 153 -1.93 -19.04 0.29
CA VAL A 153 -0.81 -18.49 1.06
C VAL A 153 -0.89 -19.01 2.49
N GLU A 154 0.27 -19.23 3.08
CA GLU A 154 0.39 -19.66 4.47
C GLU A 154 -0.18 -18.59 5.42
N ARG A 155 -0.83 -19.03 6.50
CA ARG A 155 -1.12 -18.21 7.68
C ARG A 155 -0.15 -18.59 8.79
N VAL A 156 0.65 -17.63 9.22
CA VAL A 156 1.67 -17.81 10.27
C VAL A 156 1.05 -17.56 11.64
N ALA A 157 1.47 -18.35 12.63
CA ALA A 157 1.06 -18.17 14.02
C ALA A 157 1.40 -16.75 14.53
N GLY A 158 0.40 -16.05 15.08
CA GLY A 158 0.54 -14.66 15.51
C GLY A 158 0.74 -13.66 14.36
N GLY A 159 0.52 -14.08 13.11
CA GLY A 159 0.66 -13.22 11.93
C GLY A 159 -0.51 -12.27 11.70
N GLN A 160 -1.66 -12.52 12.33
CA GLN A 160 -2.87 -11.71 12.21
C GLN A 160 -2.95 -10.64 13.30
N VAL A 161 -3.76 -9.62 13.06
CA VAL A 161 -4.10 -8.57 14.03
C VAL A 161 -5.50 -8.87 14.58
N PRO A 162 -5.71 -8.88 15.92
CA PRO A 162 -7.03 -9.01 16.53
C PRO A 162 -8.04 -7.97 15.99
N PRO A 163 -9.31 -8.34 15.75
CA PRO A 163 -10.31 -7.43 15.17
C PRO A 163 -10.64 -6.18 15.99
N ASP A 164 -10.31 -6.17 17.29
CA ASP A 164 -10.64 -5.14 18.28
C ASP A 164 -9.44 -4.27 18.69
N GLN A 165 -8.27 -4.47 18.07
CA GLN A 165 -7.04 -3.76 18.42
C GLN A 165 -7.04 -2.27 18.00
N ASP A 166 -8.16 -1.71 17.58
CA ASP A 166 -8.27 -0.82 16.41
C ASP A 166 -7.32 0.40 16.37
N ILE A 167 -7.37 1.40 17.26
CA ILE A 167 -6.51 2.62 17.09
C ILE A 167 -6.14 3.31 18.42
N ARG A 168 -6.97 3.24 19.46
CA ARG A 168 -6.73 3.94 20.75
C ARG A 168 -5.69 3.26 21.64
N LEU A 169 -5.70 1.93 21.71
CA LEU A 169 -4.68 1.16 22.43
C LEU A 169 -3.31 1.31 21.73
N PHE A 170 -3.32 1.38 20.39
CA PHE A 170 -2.14 1.69 19.59
C PHE A 170 -1.63 3.12 19.81
N ALA A 171 -2.51 4.12 19.89
CA ALA A 171 -2.15 5.50 20.24
C ALA A 171 -1.53 5.61 21.64
N GLU A 172 -2.08 4.91 22.64
CA GLU A 172 -1.52 4.85 24.00
C GLU A 172 -0.15 4.15 24.04
N LEU A 173 0.01 3.04 23.31
CA LEU A 173 1.28 2.32 23.21
C LEU A 173 2.36 3.14 22.50
N ILE A 174 2.03 3.83 21.41
CA ILE A 174 2.94 4.71 20.65
C ILE A 174 3.43 5.90 21.49
N LEU A 175 2.59 6.44 22.39
CA LEU A 175 2.98 7.49 23.32
C LEU A 175 3.91 6.98 24.45
N SER A 176 3.85 5.69 24.76
CA SER A 176 4.70 5.03 25.77
C SER A 176 5.98 4.41 25.20
N ASP A 177 6.05 4.24 23.90
CA ASP A 177 7.15 3.57 23.21
C ASP A 177 8.41 4.46 23.17
N THR A 178 9.50 3.94 23.75
CA THR A 178 10.80 4.63 23.87
C THR A 178 11.73 4.39 22.69
N GLU A 179 11.40 3.50 21.76
CA GLU A 179 12.30 3.11 20.66
C GLU A 179 12.35 4.18 19.56
N GLU A 180 13.52 4.36 18.94
CA GLU A 180 13.68 5.30 17.82
C GLU A 180 12.98 4.79 16.54
N SER A 181 12.26 5.67 15.84
CA SER A 181 11.63 5.40 14.55
C SER A 181 11.72 6.63 13.65
N CYS A 182 11.78 6.44 12.34
CA CYS A 182 11.82 7.53 11.35
C CYS A 182 10.62 8.47 11.48
N CYS A 183 9.48 7.96 11.93
CA CYS A 183 8.24 8.73 12.09
C CYS A 183 8.16 9.50 13.42
N LYS A 184 9.13 9.33 14.34
CA LYS A 184 9.18 10.09 15.60
C LYS A 184 10.01 11.37 15.42
N ALA A 185 9.44 12.50 15.83
CA ALA A 185 10.18 13.74 15.90
C ALA A 185 11.37 13.59 16.86
N ARG A 186 12.61 13.78 16.38
CA ARG A 186 13.80 13.76 17.24
C ARG A 186 13.68 14.86 18.29
N LYS A 187 13.72 14.49 19.57
CA LYS A 187 13.70 15.43 20.71
C LYS A 187 14.80 16.51 20.62
N SER A 188 15.88 16.29 19.86
CA SER A 188 16.97 17.25 19.70
C SER A 188 16.63 18.47 18.83
N LEU A 189 15.65 18.40 17.93
CA LEU A 189 15.27 19.53 17.08
C LEU A 189 14.32 20.52 17.78
N ALA A 190 13.65 20.08 18.85
CA ALA A 190 12.72 20.92 19.62
C ALA A 190 13.40 21.83 20.66
N LYS A 191 14.72 21.69 20.88
CA LYS A 191 15.50 22.53 21.81
C LYS A 191 16.27 23.67 21.12
N ALA A 192 16.08 23.87 19.82
CA ALA A 192 16.65 24.98 19.08
C ALA A 192 15.57 26.05 18.79
N LYS A 193 15.05 26.67 19.84
CA LYS A 193 14.42 28.01 19.81
C LYS A 193 14.64 28.69 21.15
#